data_AF-A0A6G0QBE0-F1
#
_entry.id   AF-A0A6G0QBE0-F1
#
_cell.length_a   1.000
_cell.length_b   1.000
_cell.length_c   1.000
_cell.angle_alpha   90.00
_cell.angle_beta   90.00
_cell.angle_gamma   90.00
#
_symmetry.space_group_name_H-M   'P 1'
#
loop_
_entity.id
_entity.type
_entity.pdbx_description
1 polymer ?
#
loop_
_entity_poly.entity_id
_entity_poly.type
_entity_poly.pdbx_seq_one_letter_code
_entity_poly.pdbx_strand_id
1 'polypeptide(L)'
;MVARFFELQEFLEADDGLCELLPSRREVKKLDTLLKQLKDFESASQMLQHQDGVTLSDVRDIFDELIATYPGVSSHLAADADIVKNPEFEDACVAALRSGPEELTAKQRRVLEPFAVRTSGTDAGDILPKKMSFADRAMKKRKLARKQQATFPAVKFIPPTSNCVERLFSRAKHTLSHHRHGILPVNLEAVLFLKENRRFWSASTVVKVVNSDLQ
;
A
#
# COMPACT_ATOMS: atom_id res chain seq x y z
N MET A 1 -5.64 -16.14 21.31
CA MET A 1 -6.09 -16.42 22.69
C MET A 1 -7.53 -16.91 22.72
N VAL A 2 -8.51 -16.17 22.18
CA VAL A 2 -9.93 -16.60 22.14
C VAL A 2 -10.15 -17.86 21.30
N ALA A 3 -9.54 -17.97 20.11
CA ALA A 3 -9.60 -19.20 19.31
C ALA A 3 -9.09 -20.43 20.09
N ARG A 4 -7.95 -20.29 20.76
CA ARG A 4 -7.35 -21.32 21.61
C ARG A 4 -8.25 -21.69 22.80
N PHE A 5 -9.02 -20.76 23.37
CA PHE A 5 -10.00 -21.09 24.41
C PHE A 5 -11.04 -22.09 23.88
N PHE A 6 -11.61 -21.84 22.68
CA PHE A 6 -12.57 -22.75 22.07
C PHE A 6 -11.96 -24.11 21.70
N GLU A 7 -10.70 -24.15 21.24
CA GLU A 7 -9.98 -25.40 20.97
C GLU A 7 -9.75 -26.23 22.23
N LEU A 8 -9.58 -25.58 23.39
CA LEU A 8 -9.30 -26.24 24.67
C LEU A 8 -10.56 -26.49 25.51
N GLN A 9 -11.71 -25.94 25.12
CA GLN A 9 -12.92 -25.93 25.95
C GLN A 9 -13.34 -27.35 26.38
N GLU A 10 -13.34 -28.31 25.46
CA GLU A 10 -13.72 -29.70 25.74
C GLU A 10 -12.81 -30.37 26.79
N PHE A 11 -11.52 -30.01 26.80
CA PHE A 11 -10.55 -30.54 27.75
C PHE A 11 -10.67 -29.87 29.13
N LEU A 12 -11.03 -28.59 29.16
CA LEU A 12 -11.21 -27.84 30.40
C LEU A 12 -12.50 -28.22 31.12
N GLU A 13 -13.56 -28.57 30.36
CA GLU A 13 -14.83 -29.07 30.91
C GLU A 13 -14.72 -30.49 31.50
N ALA A 14 -13.69 -31.25 31.12
CA ALA A 14 -13.43 -32.60 31.65
C ALA A 14 -12.67 -32.59 33.00
N ASP A 15 -12.13 -31.46 33.44
CA ASP A 15 -11.42 -31.30 34.69
C ASP A 15 -12.32 -30.61 35.73
N ASP A 16 -12.83 -31.38 36.69
CA ASP A 16 -13.72 -30.91 37.76
C ASP A 16 -13.13 -29.73 38.56
N GLY A 17 -11.81 -29.63 38.67
CA GLY A 17 -11.13 -28.54 39.38
C GLY A 17 -11.09 -27.22 38.60
N LEU A 18 -11.28 -27.28 37.27
CA LEU A 18 -11.31 -26.11 36.39
C LEU A 18 -12.74 -25.67 36.02
N CYS A 19 -13.74 -26.54 36.22
CA CYS A 19 -15.14 -26.26 35.94
C CYS A 19 -15.65 -24.97 36.61
N GLU A 20 -15.23 -24.67 37.84
CA GLU A 20 -15.62 -23.45 38.56
C GLU A 20 -14.97 -22.17 38.00
N LEU A 21 -13.88 -22.30 37.23
CA LEU A 21 -13.14 -21.20 36.61
C LEU A 21 -13.59 -20.93 35.17
N LEU A 22 -14.46 -21.78 34.60
CA LEU A 22 -14.94 -21.62 33.24
C LEU A 22 -15.89 -20.41 33.10
N PRO A 23 -15.82 -19.67 31.99
CA PRO A 23 -16.77 -18.60 31.71
C PRO A 23 -18.20 -19.14 31.68
N SER A 24 -19.15 -18.35 32.16
CA SER A 24 -20.57 -18.68 32.06
C SER A 24 -20.99 -18.83 30.59
N ARG A 25 -22.09 -19.55 30.33
CA ARG A 25 -22.66 -19.67 28.97
C ARG A 25 -22.90 -18.33 28.27
N ARG A 26 -23.23 -17.28 29.04
CA ARG A 26 -23.42 -15.92 28.51
C ARG A 26 -22.10 -15.32 28.06
N GLU A 27 -21.02 -15.54 28.81
CA GLU A 27 -19.68 -15.07 28.47
C GLU A 27 -19.10 -15.83 27.29
N VAL A 28 -19.30 -17.15 27.21
CA VAL A 28 -18.91 -17.96 26.03
C VAL A 28 -19.57 -17.42 24.75
N LYS A 29 -20.86 -17.07 24.79
CA LYS A 29 -21.55 -16.43 23.65
C LYS A 29 -20.94 -15.07 23.26
N LYS A 30 -20.51 -14.27 24.24
CA LYS A 30 -19.79 -13.01 23.97
C LYS A 30 -18.43 -13.28 23.34
N LEU A 31 -17.70 -14.30 23.80
CA LEU A 31 -16.42 -14.70 23.22
C LEU A 31 -16.55 -15.20 21.78
N ASP A 32 -17.61 -15.93 21.45
CA ASP A 32 -17.88 -16.37 20.07
C ASP A 32 -18.15 -15.17 19.15
N THR A 33 -18.93 -14.21 19.64
CA THR A 33 -19.18 -12.96 18.92
C THR A 33 -17.88 -12.19 18.71
N LEU A 34 -17.07 -12.04 19.75
CA LEU A 34 -15.77 -11.36 19.68
C LEU A 34 -14.81 -12.09 18.72
N LEU A 35 -14.79 -13.42 18.71
CA LEU A 35 -13.93 -14.18 17.81
C LEU A 35 -14.27 -13.91 16.35
N LYS A 36 -15.56 -13.81 16.00
CA LYS A 36 -16.01 -13.45 14.65
C LYS A 36 -15.52 -12.05 14.28
N GLN A 37 -15.68 -11.08 15.17
CA GLN A 37 -15.19 -9.72 14.94
C GLN A 37 -13.67 -9.71 14.72
N LEU A 38 -12.90 -10.41 15.56
CA LEU A 38 -11.46 -10.50 15.43
C LEU A 38 -11.01 -11.16 14.11
N LYS A 39 -11.79 -12.08 13.54
CA LYS A 39 -11.49 -12.67 12.22
C LYS A 39 -11.59 -11.64 11.09
N ASP A 40 -12.56 -10.72 11.16
CA ASP A 40 -12.67 -9.65 10.17
C ASP A 40 -11.42 -8.75 10.22
N PHE A 41 -11.03 -8.31 11.43
CA PHE A 41 -9.82 -7.51 11.63
C PHE A 41 -8.53 -8.27 11.26
N GLU A 42 -8.45 -9.56 11.56
CA GLU A 42 -7.33 -10.40 11.16
C GLU A 42 -7.21 -10.42 9.63
N SER A 43 -8.31 -10.70 8.92
CA SER A 43 -8.32 -10.76 7.45
C SER A 43 -7.91 -9.43 6.81
N ALA A 44 -8.44 -8.32 7.32
CA ALA A 44 -8.06 -6.97 6.88
C ALA A 44 -6.57 -6.71 7.13
N SER A 45 -6.08 -7.01 8.35
CA SER A 45 -4.66 -6.79 8.70
C SER A 45 -3.71 -7.64 7.86
N GLN A 46 -4.08 -8.88 7.53
CA GLN A 46 -3.30 -9.76 6.67
C GLN A 46 -3.25 -9.22 5.23
N MET A 47 -4.38 -8.75 4.69
CA MET A 47 -4.42 -8.11 3.36
C MET A 47 -3.48 -6.90 3.30
N LEU A 48 -3.55 -6.01 4.30
CA LEU A 48 -2.70 -4.81 4.39
C LEU A 48 -1.19 -5.12 4.56
N GLN A 49 -0.86 -6.34 4.96
CA GLN A 49 0.51 -6.84 5.11
C GLN A 49 1.05 -7.55 3.86
N HIS A 50 0.24 -7.74 2.81
CA HIS A 50 0.73 -8.29 1.55
C HIS A 50 1.75 -7.34 0.89
N GLN A 51 2.79 -7.90 0.28
CA GLN A 51 3.94 -7.13 -0.22
C GLN A 51 3.68 -6.41 -1.54
N ASP A 52 2.82 -6.98 -2.38
CA ASP A 52 2.54 -6.48 -3.71
C ASP A 52 1.02 -6.44 -3.92
N GLY A 53 0.52 -5.42 -4.63
CA GLY A 53 -0.83 -5.39 -5.18
C GLY A 53 -1.89 -4.63 -4.39
N VAL A 54 -1.60 -4.16 -3.17
CA VAL A 54 -2.55 -3.31 -2.41
C VAL A 54 -2.23 -1.85 -2.65
N THR A 55 -3.17 -1.13 -3.25
CA THR A 55 -3.09 0.31 -3.50
C THR A 55 -3.75 1.11 -2.37
N LEU A 56 -3.53 2.42 -2.35
CA LEU A 56 -4.18 3.29 -1.36
C LEU A 56 -5.71 3.28 -1.46
N SER A 57 -6.28 3.11 -2.65
CA SER A 57 -7.73 2.95 -2.80
C SER A 57 -8.23 1.65 -2.18
N ASP A 58 -7.50 0.54 -2.35
CA ASP A 58 -7.89 -0.75 -1.75
C ASP A 58 -7.87 -0.69 -0.21
N VAL A 59 -6.87 -0.01 0.36
CA VAL A 59 -6.82 0.22 1.82
C VAL A 59 -8.02 1.02 2.29
N ARG A 60 -8.44 2.04 1.53
CA ARG A 60 -9.62 2.83 1.88
C ARG A 60 -10.89 2.02 1.77
N ASP A 61 -11.04 1.19 0.74
CA ASP A 61 -12.21 0.29 0.61
C ASP A 61 -12.31 -0.67 1.82
N ILE A 62 -11.18 -1.24 2.27
CA ILE A 62 -11.14 -2.11 3.46
C ILE A 62 -11.50 -1.31 4.74
N PHE A 63 -10.98 -0.11 4.90
CA PHE A 63 -11.25 0.72 6.07
C PHE A 63 -12.69 1.22 6.11
N ASP A 64 -13.24 1.65 4.97
CA ASP A 64 -14.63 2.10 4.86
C ASP A 64 -15.60 0.95 5.21
N GLU A 65 -15.32 -0.28 4.78
CA GLU A 65 -16.10 -1.48 5.13
C GLU A 65 -15.99 -1.81 6.64
N LEU A 66 -14.78 -1.71 7.22
CA LEU A 66 -14.59 -1.88 8.66
C LEU A 66 -15.32 -0.82 9.48
N ILE A 67 -15.36 0.42 9.01
CA ILE A 67 -16.10 1.51 9.68
C ILE A 67 -17.61 1.28 9.59
N ALA A 68 -18.10 0.84 8.43
CA ALA A 68 -19.51 0.51 8.24
C ALA A 68 -19.96 -0.62 9.17
N THR A 69 -19.12 -1.63 9.35
CA THR A 69 -19.40 -2.79 10.23
C THR A 69 -19.16 -2.47 11.71
N TYR A 70 -18.12 -1.71 12.01
CA TYR A 70 -17.64 -1.41 13.37
C TYR A 70 -17.44 0.10 13.58
N PRO A 71 -18.51 0.90 13.75
CA PRO A 71 -18.41 2.37 13.78
C PRO A 71 -17.42 2.94 14.82
N GLY A 72 -17.13 2.20 15.89
CA GLY A 72 -16.17 2.60 16.92
C GLY A 72 -14.73 2.77 16.41
N VAL A 73 -14.35 2.17 15.28
CA VAL A 73 -12.99 2.29 14.72
C VAL A 73 -12.79 3.54 13.85
N SER A 74 -13.86 4.28 13.56
CA SER A 74 -13.83 5.49 12.72
C SER A 74 -12.79 6.51 13.19
N SER A 75 -12.65 6.69 14.50
CA SER A 75 -11.64 7.58 15.11
C SER A 75 -10.19 7.32 14.68
N HIS A 76 -9.89 6.11 14.19
CA HIS A 76 -8.54 5.73 13.78
C HIS A 76 -8.44 5.39 12.29
N LEU A 77 -9.53 4.95 11.65
CA LEU A 77 -9.51 4.46 10.27
C LEU A 77 -10.10 5.45 9.27
N ALA A 78 -10.89 6.43 9.70
CA ALA A 78 -11.52 7.38 8.79
C ALA A 78 -10.46 8.23 8.05
N ALA A 79 -10.83 8.74 6.87
CA ALA A 79 -9.95 9.56 6.05
C ALA A 79 -9.56 10.90 6.73
N ASP A 80 -10.37 11.35 7.68
CA ASP A 80 -10.18 12.56 8.48
C ASP A 80 -9.73 12.27 9.92
N ALA A 81 -9.34 11.02 10.24
CA ALA A 81 -8.81 10.67 11.56
C ALA A 81 -7.53 11.45 11.89
N ASP A 82 -7.34 11.83 13.16
CA ASP A 82 -6.21 12.65 13.63
C ASP A 82 -4.83 12.06 13.31
N ILE A 83 -4.76 10.74 13.09
CA ILE A 83 -3.53 10.03 12.70
C ILE A 83 -3.09 10.38 11.26
N VAL A 84 -4.02 10.74 10.38
CA VAL A 84 -3.78 11.04 8.97
C VAL A 84 -3.03 12.37 8.86
N LYS A 85 -1.79 12.31 8.37
CA LYS A 85 -0.90 13.49 8.33
C LYS A 85 -1.24 14.47 7.21
N ASN A 86 -1.73 13.96 6.08
CA ASN A 86 -2.11 14.79 4.95
C ASN A 86 -3.38 14.24 4.29
N PRO A 87 -4.57 14.58 4.84
CA PRO A 87 -5.84 14.10 4.31
C PRO A 87 -6.08 14.51 2.86
N GLU A 88 -5.66 15.71 2.47
CA GLU A 88 -5.83 16.21 1.10
C GLU A 88 -5.01 15.41 0.07
N PHE A 89 -3.83 14.95 0.48
CA PHE A 89 -2.97 14.12 -0.36
C PHE A 89 -3.50 12.70 -0.47
N GLU A 90 -3.93 12.09 0.63
CA GLU A 90 -4.54 10.75 0.59
C GLU A 90 -5.80 10.75 -0.27
N ASP A 91 -6.69 11.73 -0.08
CA ASP A 91 -7.89 11.90 -0.91
C ASP A 91 -7.56 12.04 -2.39
N ALA A 92 -6.58 12.90 -2.74
CA ALA A 92 -6.17 13.07 -4.13
C ALA A 92 -5.62 11.78 -4.74
N CYS A 93 -4.81 11.01 -3.99
CA CYS A 93 -4.30 9.72 -4.43
C CYS A 93 -5.42 8.70 -4.67
N VAL A 94 -6.38 8.60 -3.74
CA VAL A 94 -7.54 7.71 -3.85
C VAL A 94 -8.41 8.09 -5.04
N ALA A 95 -8.69 9.38 -5.23
CA ALA A 95 -9.46 9.88 -6.37
C ALA A 95 -8.74 9.58 -7.70
N ALA A 96 -7.42 9.72 -7.75
CA ALA A 96 -6.64 9.42 -8.95
C ALA A 96 -6.67 7.91 -9.31
N LEU A 97 -6.76 7.04 -8.31
CA LEU A 97 -6.85 5.59 -8.48
C LEU A 97 -8.26 5.12 -8.85
N ARG A 98 -9.31 5.69 -8.25
CA ARG A 98 -10.72 5.31 -8.49
C ARG A 98 -11.28 5.88 -9.80
N SER A 99 -11.13 7.19 -10.01
CA SER A 99 -11.82 7.94 -11.06
C SER A 99 -10.92 8.34 -12.25
N GLY A 100 -9.60 8.13 -12.13
CA GLY A 100 -8.63 8.53 -13.14
C GLY A 100 -8.39 10.06 -13.20
N PRO A 101 -7.46 10.52 -14.05
CA PRO A 101 -7.02 11.91 -14.06
C PRO A 101 -8.07 12.90 -14.56
N GLU A 102 -9.13 12.46 -15.25
CA GLU A 102 -10.12 13.36 -15.85
C GLU A 102 -11.04 14.01 -14.81
N GLU A 103 -11.44 13.27 -13.78
CA GLU A 103 -12.40 13.69 -12.75
C GLU A 103 -11.74 14.41 -11.56
N LEU A 104 -10.41 14.51 -11.53
CA LEU A 104 -9.70 15.18 -10.44
C LEU A 104 -10.01 16.67 -10.37
N THR A 105 -10.34 17.13 -9.17
CA THR A 105 -10.53 18.55 -8.86
C THR A 105 -9.22 19.32 -9.05
N ALA A 106 -9.29 20.62 -9.34
CA ALA A 106 -8.10 21.47 -9.47
C ALA A 106 -7.18 21.41 -8.22
N LYS A 107 -7.78 21.30 -7.02
CA LYS A 107 -7.06 21.13 -5.75
C LYS A 107 -6.28 19.81 -5.71
N GLN A 108 -6.93 18.69 -6.03
CA GLN A 108 -6.30 17.36 -6.06
C GLN A 108 -5.17 17.29 -7.09
N ARG A 109 -5.37 17.85 -8.29
CA ARG A 109 -4.31 17.95 -9.32
C ARG A 109 -3.10 18.73 -8.84
N ARG A 110 -3.31 19.83 -8.11
CA ARG A 110 -2.23 20.64 -7.58
C ARG A 110 -1.41 19.86 -6.55
N VAL A 111 -2.08 19.10 -5.69
CA VAL A 111 -1.43 18.25 -4.69
C VAL A 111 -0.62 17.12 -5.34
N LEU A 112 -1.11 16.56 -6.45
CA LEU A 112 -0.42 15.51 -7.20
C LEU A 112 0.57 16.01 -8.27
N GLU A 113 0.79 17.32 -8.38
CA GLU A 113 1.71 17.89 -9.37
C GLU A 113 3.10 17.21 -9.39
N PRO A 114 3.73 16.89 -8.24
CA PRO A 114 5.03 16.21 -8.24
C PRO A 114 5.01 14.81 -8.91
N PHE A 115 3.84 14.19 -9.00
CA PHE A 115 3.62 12.88 -9.61
C PHE A 115 3.10 12.96 -11.05
N ALA A 116 2.92 14.18 -11.57
CA ALA A 116 2.36 14.42 -12.89
C ALA A 116 3.35 14.04 -14.00
N VAL A 117 3.00 13.05 -14.79
CA VAL A 117 3.65 12.78 -16.08
C VAL A 117 2.82 13.45 -17.15
N ARG A 118 3.36 14.53 -17.72
CA ARG A 118 2.79 15.15 -18.92
C ARG A 118 3.15 14.26 -20.08
N THR A 119 2.16 13.64 -20.73
CA THR A 119 2.40 13.05 -22.03
C THR A 119 2.82 14.18 -22.95
N SER A 120 4.11 14.20 -23.31
CA SER A 120 4.60 15.08 -24.37
C SER A 120 3.89 14.62 -25.63
N GLY A 121 2.75 15.23 -25.94
CA GLY A 121 2.31 15.24 -27.31
C GLY A 121 3.45 15.86 -28.09
N THR A 122 4.07 15.06 -28.96
CA THR A 122 4.87 15.56 -30.08
C THR A 122 4.31 16.89 -30.51
N ASP A 123 5.17 17.90 -30.57
CA ASP A 123 4.80 19.28 -30.85
C ASP A 123 3.68 19.30 -31.90
N ALA A 124 2.48 19.66 -31.47
CA ALA A 124 1.28 19.58 -32.29
C ALA A 124 1.36 20.49 -33.53
N GLY A 125 2.43 21.26 -33.69
CA GLY A 125 2.78 22.01 -34.88
C GLY A 125 3.07 21.13 -36.09
N ASP A 126 3.69 19.95 -35.91
CA ASP A 126 4.22 19.16 -37.05
C ASP A 126 3.24 18.13 -37.64
N ILE A 127 2.13 17.84 -36.95
CA ILE A 127 1.16 16.80 -37.36
C ILE A 127 -0.13 17.40 -37.97
N LEU A 128 -0.31 18.73 -37.93
CA LEU A 128 -1.52 19.37 -38.45
C LEU A 128 -1.41 19.61 -39.97
N PRO A 129 -2.32 19.06 -40.79
CA PRO A 129 -2.26 19.25 -42.24
C PRO A 129 -2.35 20.74 -42.60
N LYS A 130 -1.43 21.23 -43.44
CA LYS A 130 -1.33 22.64 -43.89
C LYS A 130 -2.62 23.23 -44.49
N LYS A 131 -3.61 22.39 -44.84
CA LYS A 131 -4.90 22.78 -45.45
C LYS A 131 -6.02 23.11 -44.44
N MET A 132 -5.78 23.11 -43.12
CA MET A 132 -6.80 23.52 -42.14
C MET A 132 -6.89 25.05 -41.97
N SER A 133 -8.11 25.57 -41.87
CA SER A 133 -8.37 26.98 -41.54
C SER A 133 -7.77 27.34 -40.17
N PHE A 134 -7.49 28.63 -39.95
CA PHE A 134 -6.94 29.11 -38.67
C PHE A 134 -7.84 28.73 -37.48
N ALA A 135 -9.16 28.88 -37.63
CA ALA A 135 -10.13 28.55 -36.58
C ALA A 135 -10.12 27.05 -36.23
N ASP A 136 -10.10 26.18 -37.25
CA ASP A 136 -10.07 24.73 -37.05
C ASP A 136 -8.78 24.29 -36.36
N ARG A 137 -7.65 24.91 -36.73
CA ARG A 137 -6.35 24.66 -36.11
C ARG A 137 -6.32 25.08 -34.65
N ALA A 138 -6.87 26.25 -34.33
CA ALA A 138 -6.96 26.76 -32.96
C ALA A 138 -7.87 25.88 -32.08
N MET A 139 -9.04 25.48 -32.61
CA MET A 139 -9.98 24.59 -31.93
C MET A 139 -9.38 23.20 -31.71
N LYS A 140 -8.70 22.64 -32.71
CA LYS A 140 -8.07 21.32 -32.62
C LYS A 140 -6.86 21.33 -31.68
N LYS A 141 -6.06 22.42 -31.67
CA LYS A 141 -4.96 22.61 -30.71
C LYS A 141 -5.47 22.73 -29.28
N ARG A 142 -6.55 23.50 -29.04
CA ARG A 142 -7.21 23.56 -27.72
C ARG A 142 -7.83 22.23 -27.31
N LYS A 143 -8.44 21.49 -28.23
CA LYS A 143 -9.01 20.15 -27.96
C LYS A 143 -7.91 19.14 -27.64
N LEU A 144 -6.77 19.22 -28.30
CA LEU A 144 -5.60 18.36 -28.03
C LEU A 144 -4.93 18.73 -26.70
N ALA A 145 -4.77 20.03 -26.41
CA ALA A 145 -4.27 20.50 -25.11
C ALA A 145 -5.20 20.10 -23.95
N ARG A 146 -6.52 20.09 -24.18
CA ARG A 146 -7.50 19.54 -23.22
C ARG A 146 -7.40 18.02 -23.04
N LYS A 147 -6.88 17.30 -24.05
CA LYS A 147 -6.63 15.85 -24.01
C LYS A 147 -5.23 15.49 -23.47
N GLN A 148 -4.26 16.40 -23.58
CA GLN A 148 -2.96 16.31 -22.91
C GLN A 148 -3.14 16.57 -21.41
N GLN A 149 -3.81 15.64 -20.75
CA GLN A 149 -3.97 15.68 -19.31
C GLN A 149 -2.76 15.02 -18.67
N ALA A 150 -2.37 15.57 -17.51
CA ALA A 150 -1.38 14.94 -16.66
C ALA A 150 -1.93 13.59 -16.20
N THR A 151 -1.20 12.52 -16.45
CA THR A 151 -1.46 11.21 -15.85
C THR A 151 -0.58 11.07 -14.62
N PHE A 152 -1.04 10.31 -13.62
CA PHE A 152 -0.33 10.09 -12.36
C PHE A 152 0.07 8.61 -12.21
N PRO A 153 0.89 8.06 -13.13
CA PRO A 153 1.20 6.62 -13.14
C PRO A 153 1.99 6.17 -11.90
N ALA A 154 2.64 7.11 -11.20
CA ALA A 154 3.42 6.83 -10.00
C ALA A 154 2.56 6.60 -8.74
N VAL A 155 1.33 7.10 -8.70
CA VAL A 155 0.45 7.01 -7.52
C VAL A 155 0.17 5.55 -7.13
N LYS A 156 0.04 4.66 -8.12
CA LYS A 156 -0.16 3.22 -7.89
C LYS A 156 1.01 2.52 -7.20
N PHE A 157 2.19 3.14 -7.18
CA PHE A 157 3.40 2.58 -6.56
C PHE A 157 3.69 3.17 -5.18
N ILE A 158 2.88 4.13 -4.72
CA ILE A 158 3.00 4.66 -3.36
C ILE A 158 2.53 3.54 -2.41
N PRO A 159 3.40 3.01 -1.54
CA PRO A 159 3.00 1.98 -0.62
C PRO A 159 2.01 2.56 0.40
N PRO A 160 0.84 1.94 0.61
CA PRO A 160 -0.15 2.46 1.54
C PRO A 160 0.18 2.17 3.00
N THR A 161 1.12 1.25 3.28
CA THR A 161 1.57 0.89 4.63
C THR A 161 3.09 0.96 4.76
N SER A 162 3.59 1.27 5.96
CA SER A 162 5.02 1.28 6.30
C SER A 162 5.64 -0.11 6.47
N ASN A 163 4.86 -1.18 6.28
CA ASN A 163 5.29 -2.56 6.52
C ASN A 163 6.54 -2.95 5.73
N CYS A 164 6.70 -2.43 4.51
CA CYS A 164 7.90 -2.67 3.69
C CYS A 164 9.16 -2.08 4.35
N VAL A 165 9.06 -0.90 4.95
CA VAL A 165 10.14 -0.21 5.66
C VAL A 165 10.46 -0.91 6.98
N GLU A 166 9.44 -1.34 7.73
CA GLU A 166 9.65 -2.06 9.00
C GLU A 166 10.33 -3.43 8.79
N ARG A 167 9.95 -4.15 7.73
CA ARG A 167 10.60 -5.40 7.33
C ARG A 167 12.04 -5.16 6.88
N LEU A 168 12.29 -4.10 6.12
CA LEU A 168 13.65 -3.68 5.75
C LEU A 168 14.52 -3.46 6.99
N PHE A 169 14.03 -2.69 7.98
CA PHE A 169 14.80 -2.44 9.21
C PHE A 169 14.98 -3.69 10.08
N SER A 170 14.01 -4.61 10.08
CA SER A 170 14.17 -5.90 10.73
C SER A 170 15.27 -6.75 10.06
N ARG A 171 15.33 -6.76 8.72
CA ARG A 171 16.41 -7.42 7.97
C ARG A 171 17.76 -6.73 8.15
N ALA A 172 17.77 -5.40 8.27
CA ALA A 172 18.95 -4.62 8.62
C ALA A 172 19.49 -5.03 9.99
N LYS A 173 18.62 -5.08 11.01
CA LYS A 173 18.97 -5.53 12.36
C LYS A 173 19.57 -6.94 12.37
N HIS A 174 18.99 -7.88 11.62
CA HIS A 174 19.57 -9.23 11.48
C HIS A 174 20.91 -9.25 10.74
N THR A 175 21.14 -8.31 9.83
CA THR A 175 22.40 -8.21 9.06
C THR A 175 23.51 -7.57 9.92
N LEU A 176 23.17 -6.59 10.75
CA LEU A 176 24.02 -5.96 11.78
C LEU A 176 24.04 -6.75 13.10
N SER A 177 24.17 -8.07 13.03
CA SER A 177 24.26 -8.90 14.25
C SER A 177 25.49 -8.53 15.09
N HIS A 178 25.54 -8.92 16.37
CA HIS A 178 26.63 -8.59 17.32
C HIS A 178 28.04 -8.82 16.77
N HIS A 179 28.23 -9.86 15.95
CA HIS A 179 29.55 -10.19 15.37
C HIS A 179 29.86 -9.41 14.08
N ARG A 180 28.91 -8.63 13.58
CA ARG A 180 28.97 -7.86 12.33
C ARG A 180 28.85 -6.35 12.56
N HIS A 181 29.01 -5.89 13.79
CA HIS A 181 28.95 -4.45 14.13
C HIS A 181 30.08 -3.63 13.48
N GLY A 182 31.15 -4.28 13.01
CA GLY A 182 32.23 -3.64 12.25
C GLY A 182 31.95 -3.43 10.75
N ILE A 183 30.74 -3.77 10.26
CA ILE A 183 30.37 -3.51 8.86
C ILE A 183 30.25 -1.99 8.64
N LEU A 184 30.98 -1.47 7.67
CA LEU A 184 30.85 -0.07 7.22
C LEU A 184 29.43 0.18 6.66
N PRO A 185 28.83 1.36 6.88
CA PRO A 185 27.49 1.69 6.40
C PRO A 185 27.28 1.39 4.91
N VAL A 186 28.24 1.75 4.06
CA VAL A 186 28.19 1.48 2.61
C VAL A 186 28.05 -0.01 2.27
N ASN A 187 28.72 -0.87 3.04
CA ASN A 187 28.66 -2.32 2.83
C ASN A 187 27.33 -2.89 3.34
N LEU A 188 26.80 -2.34 4.43
CA LEU A 188 25.46 -2.71 4.91
C LEU A 188 24.40 -2.35 3.88
N GLU A 189 24.43 -1.13 3.37
CA GLU A 189 23.51 -0.63 2.34
C GLU A 189 23.55 -1.52 1.09
N ALA A 190 24.75 -1.86 0.60
CA ALA A 190 24.91 -2.76 -0.53
C ALA A 190 24.31 -4.15 -0.27
N VAL A 191 24.56 -4.73 0.92
CA VAL A 191 24.00 -6.04 1.29
C VAL A 191 22.48 -5.98 1.40
N LEU A 192 21.91 -4.93 1.98
CA LEU A 192 20.45 -4.75 2.09
C LEU A 192 19.82 -4.54 0.72
N PHE A 193 20.41 -3.70 -0.12
CA PHE A 193 19.96 -3.49 -1.49
C PHE A 193 19.87 -4.81 -2.26
N LEU A 194 20.91 -5.64 -2.22
CA LEU A 194 20.91 -6.96 -2.84
C LEU A 194 19.86 -7.89 -2.22
N LYS A 195 19.74 -7.89 -0.89
CA LYS A 195 18.79 -8.73 -0.16
C LYS A 195 17.32 -8.39 -0.46
N GLU A 196 16.95 -7.11 -0.54
CA GLU A 196 15.60 -6.68 -0.88
C GLU A 196 15.28 -6.96 -2.35
N ASN A 197 16.24 -6.70 -3.24
CA ASN A 197 16.07 -6.86 -4.67
C ASN A 197 16.35 -8.30 -5.15
N ARG A 198 16.32 -9.30 -4.27
CA ARG A 198 16.65 -10.70 -4.60
C ARG A 198 15.82 -11.28 -5.74
N ARG A 199 14.62 -10.75 -5.99
CA ARG A 199 13.75 -11.13 -7.13
C ARG A 199 14.30 -10.71 -8.50
N PHE A 200 15.18 -9.72 -8.54
CA PHE A 200 15.72 -9.16 -9.79
C PHE A 200 17.06 -9.75 -10.20
N TRP A 201 17.68 -10.57 -9.37
CA TRP A 201 18.99 -11.15 -9.67
C TRP A 201 19.10 -12.58 -9.14
N SER A 202 19.94 -13.37 -9.80
CA SER A 202 20.23 -14.75 -9.43
C SER A 202 21.75 -14.97 -9.41
N ALA A 203 22.20 -16.12 -8.91
CA ALA A 203 23.62 -16.48 -8.94
C ALA A 203 24.19 -16.41 -10.36
N SER A 204 23.41 -16.80 -11.39
CA SER A 204 23.84 -16.71 -12.78
C SER A 204 23.97 -15.27 -13.26
N THR A 205 23.10 -14.35 -12.82
CA THR A 205 23.23 -12.91 -13.09
C THR A 205 24.53 -12.35 -12.51
N VAL A 206 24.86 -12.72 -11.27
CA VAL A 206 26.09 -12.27 -10.60
C VAL A 206 27.33 -12.80 -11.32
N VAL A 207 27.35 -14.10 -11.66
CA VAL A 207 28.47 -14.71 -12.40
C VAL A 207 28.69 -14.02 -13.75
N LYS A 208 27.62 -13.68 -14.47
CA LYS A 208 27.73 -12.93 -15.73
C LYS A 208 28.38 -11.57 -15.54
N VAL A 209 27.97 -10.81 -14.53
CA VAL A 209 28.50 -9.46 -14.26
C VAL A 209 29.96 -9.52 -13.80
N VAL A 210 30.30 -10.47 -12.91
CA VAL A 210 31.69 -10.62 -12.43
C VAL A 210 32.63 -11.07 -13.54
N ASN A 211 32.16 -11.95 -14.44
CA ASN A 211 32.98 -12.45 -15.54
C ASN A 211 32.98 -11.53 -16.77
N SER A 212 32.02 -10.60 -16.91
CA SER A 212 32.05 -9.62 -17.99
C SER A 212 33.16 -8.58 -17.84
N ASP A 213 33.66 -8.36 -16.62
CA ASP A 213 34.78 -7.47 -16.35
C ASP A 213 36.16 -8.13 -16.61
N LEU A 214 36.17 -9.41 -17.01
CA LEU A 214 37.39 -10.19 -17.33
C LEU A 214 37.61 -10.41 -18.84
N GLN A 215 36.80 -9.79 -19.70
CA GLN A 215 36.96 -9.76 -21.16
C GLN A 215 37.23 -8.34 -21.65
#